data_AF-A0A0E0USI5-F1
#
_entry.id   AF-A0A0E0USI5-F1
#
_cell.length_a   1.000
_cell.length_b   1.000
_cell.length_c   1.000
_cell.angle_alpha   90.00
_cell.angle_beta   90.00
_cell.angle_gamma   90.00
#
_symmetry.space_group_name_H-M   'P 1'
#
loop_
_entity.id
_entity.type
_entity.pdbx_description
1 polymer ?
#
loop_
_entity_poly.entity_id
_entity_poly.type
_entity_poly.pdbx_seq_one_letter_code
_entity_poly.pdbx_strand_id
1 'polypeptide(L)'
;MVFTEIGTYSVELFAHMNSVKKVFNRYIIEDTDLDHLKISLLKRLGNVHHFEKEKALTKEIIYTAKSIEEMVELVNIETPFGLTIRRLS
;
A
#
# COMPACT_ATOMS: atom_id res chain seq x y z
N MET A 1 15.59 3.03 20.63
CA MET A 1 16.08 3.20 19.25
C MET A 1 15.38 2.14 18.43
N VAL A 2 14.35 2.52 17.65
CA VAL A 2 13.64 1.58 16.77
C VAL A 2 14.46 1.50 15.49
N PHE A 3 15.06 0.35 15.22
CA PHE A 3 15.75 0.11 13.96
C PHE A 3 14.68 -0.06 12.89
N THR A 4 14.51 0.95 12.03
CA THR A 4 13.71 0.80 10.83
C THR A 4 14.52 -0.02 9.82
N GLU A 5 14.01 -1.19 9.46
CA GLU A 5 14.63 -1.99 8.40
C GLU A 5 14.51 -1.24 7.07
N ILE A 6 15.66 -0.92 6.48
CA ILE A 6 15.73 -0.35 5.13
C ILE A 6 15.75 -1.52 4.14
N GLY A 7 14.99 -1.40 3.05
CA GLY A 7 14.96 -2.41 2.00
C GLY A 7 14.44 -1.90 0.67
N THR A 8 14.57 -2.76 -0.33
CA THR A 8 13.99 -2.51 -1.66
C THR A 8 12.69 -3.31 -1.79
N TYR A 9 11.61 -2.65 -2.18
CA TYR A 9 10.28 -3.25 -2.23
C TYR A 9 9.62 -3.11 -3.61
N SER A 10 9.07 -4.20 -4.11
CA SER A 10 8.08 -4.21 -5.19
C SER A 10 6.69 -4.04 -4.61
N VAL A 11 5.94 -3.06 -5.11
CA VAL A 11 4.62 -2.68 -4.60
C VAL A 11 3.59 -2.72 -5.72
N GLU A 12 2.41 -3.28 -5.44
CA GLU A 12 1.25 -3.26 -6.32
C GLU A 12 -0.02 -2.86 -5.54
N LEU A 13 -0.71 -1.84 -6.02
CA LEU A 13 -2.02 -1.40 -5.55
C LEU A 13 -3.06 -1.64 -6.65
N PHE A 14 -4.13 -2.34 -6.33
CA PHE A 14 -5.17 -2.73 -7.27
C PHE A 14 -6.55 -2.73 -6.62
N ALA A 15 -7.60 -3.01 -7.39
CA ALA A 15 -8.91 -3.42 -6.88
C ALA A 15 -9.55 -4.40 -7.87
N HIS A 16 -10.54 -5.16 -7.41
CA HIS A 16 -11.38 -5.97 -8.30
C HIS A 16 -12.62 -5.16 -8.70
N MET A 17 -12.79 -4.93 -10.00
CA MET A 17 -13.93 -4.24 -10.58
C MET A 17 -14.62 -5.19 -11.55
N ASN A 18 -15.88 -5.55 -11.29
CA ASN A 18 -16.63 -6.53 -12.09
C ASN A 18 -15.84 -7.83 -12.30
N SER A 19 -15.26 -8.37 -11.22
CA SER A 19 -14.39 -9.57 -11.23
C SER A 19 -13.08 -9.43 -12.00
N VAL A 20 -12.77 -8.26 -12.57
CA VAL A 20 -11.50 -7.98 -13.26
C VAL A 20 -10.56 -7.23 -12.32
N LYS A 21 -9.32 -7.72 -12.19
CA LYS A 21 -8.27 -7.03 -11.44
C LYS A 21 -7.83 -5.78 -12.21
N LYS A 22 -8.08 -4.61 -11.63
CA LYS A 22 -7.58 -3.32 -12.14
C LYS A 22 -6.41 -2.86 -11.30
N VAL A 23 -5.21 -2.87 -11.88
CA VAL A 23 -3.99 -2.36 -11.23
C VAL A 23 -3.96 -0.85 -11.37
N PHE A 24 -3.87 -0.14 -10.24
CA PHE A 24 -3.77 1.32 -10.22
C PHE A 24 -2.32 1.78 -10.21
N ASN A 25 -1.47 1.08 -9.47
CA ASN A 25 -0.06 1.40 -9.37
C ASN A 25 0.74 0.10 -9.22
N ARG A 26 1.87 0.03 -9.92
CA ARG A 26 2.90 -1.00 -9.75
C ARG A 26 4.26 -0.32 -9.86
N TYR A 27 5.11 -0.46 -8.85
CA TYR A 27 6.41 0.22 -8.80
C TYR A 27 7.39 -0.49 -7.89
N ILE A 28 8.68 -0.15 -8.04
CA ILE A 28 9.75 -0.52 -7.12
C ILE A 28 10.18 0.74 -6.38
N ILE A 29 10.48 0.60 -5.09
CA ILE A 29 11.09 1.64 -4.27
C ILE A 29 12.32 1.05 -3.58
N GLU A 30 13.46 1.70 -3.76
CA GLU A 30 14.77 1.28 -3.26
C GLU A 30 15.11 2.04 -1.98
N ASP A 31 15.93 1.43 -1.13
CA ASP A 31 16.48 2.03 0.10
C ASP A 31 15.44 2.78 0.95
N THR A 32 14.27 2.18 1.15
CA THR A 32 13.17 2.80 1.91
C THR A 32 12.95 2.09 3.23
N ASP A 33 12.53 2.87 4.23
CA ASP A 33 11.90 2.36 5.44
C ASP A 33 10.38 2.33 5.31
N LEU A 34 9.71 1.86 6.37
CA LEU A 34 8.25 1.77 6.45
C LEU A 34 7.56 3.13 6.29
N ASP A 35 8.06 4.20 6.93
CA ASP A 35 7.38 5.49 6.92
C ASP A 35 7.46 6.17 5.55
N HIS A 36 8.62 6.07 4.89
CA HIS A 36 8.79 6.52 3.51
C HIS A 36 7.95 5.69 2.53
N LEU A 37 7.83 4.38 2.77
CA LEU A 37 6.96 3.50 1.99
C LEU A 37 5.48 3.90 2.14
N LYS A 38 5.02 4.19 3.36
CA LYS A 38 3.66 4.70 3.61
C LYS A 38 3.40 6.00 2.86
N ILE A 39 4.30 6.97 2.95
CA ILE A 39 4.18 8.26 2.23
C ILE A 39 4.08 8.02 0.72
N SER A 40 4.93 7.13 0.19
CA SER A 40 4.96 6.75 -1.23
C SER A 40 3.63 6.12 -1.69
N LEU A 41 3.04 5.25 -0.87
CA LEU A 41 1.72 4.64 -1.09
C LEU A 41 0.59 5.67 -1.02
N LEU A 42 0.56 6.52 0.01
CA LEU A 42 -0.48 7.54 0.20
C LEU A 42 -0.55 8.51 -0.99
N LYS A 43 0.60 8.94 -1.51
CA LYS A 43 0.67 9.79 -2.72
C LYS A 43 0.02 9.11 -3.92
N ARG A 44 0.35 7.84 -4.16
CA ARG A 44 -0.16 7.06 -5.30
C ARG A 44 -1.63 6.70 -5.16
N LEU A 45 -2.06 6.34 -3.95
CA LEU A 45 -3.47 6.13 -3.63
C LEU A 45 -4.28 7.42 -3.84
N GLY A 46 -3.73 8.58 -3.51
CA GLY A 46 -4.33 9.89 -3.78
C GLY A 46 -4.70 10.12 -5.24
N ASN A 47 -3.91 9.57 -6.17
CA ASN A 47 -4.13 9.65 -7.61
C ASN A 47 -5.14 8.61 -8.15
N VAL A 48 -5.69 7.75 -7.30
CA VAL A 48 -6.77 6.83 -7.69
C VAL A 48 -8.11 7.58 -7.67
N HIS A 49 -8.73 7.71 -8.84
CA HIS A 49 -10.05 8.36 -9.04
C HIS A 49 -11.25 7.40 -8.91
N HIS A 50 -11.07 6.30 -8.18
CA HIS A 50 -12.10 5.29 -7.90
C HIS A 50 -12.19 5.05 -6.39
N PHE A 51 -13.34 4.58 -5.90
CA PHE A 51 -13.54 4.20 -4.49
C PHE A 51 -13.22 5.33 -3.50
N GLU A 52 -13.70 6.56 -3.77
CA GLU A 52 -13.34 7.75 -2.98
C GLU A 52 -13.67 7.61 -1.48
N LYS A 53 -14.76 6.93 -1.14
CA LYS A 53 -15.15 6.68 0.25
C LYS A 53 -14.18 5.70 0.93
N GLU A 54 -13.88 4.59 0.26
CA GLU A 54 -13.02 3.53 0.78
C GLU A 54 -11.54 3.92 0.76
N LYS A 55 -11.18 4.90 -0.08
CA LYS A 55 -9.85 5.52 -0.10
C LYS A 55 -9.52 6.19 1.23
N ALA A 56 -10.50 6.78 1.91
CA ALA A 56 -10.27 7.39 3.23
C ALA A 56 -9.83 6.34 4.27
N LEU A 57 -10.55 5.23 4.36
CA LEU A 57 -10.21 4.11 5.24
C LEU A 57 -8.85 3.49 4.89
N THR A 58 -8.59 3.28 3.58
CA THR A 58 -7.31 2.76 3.10
C THR A 58 -6.13 3.66 3.49
N LYS A 59 -6.31 4.99 3.41
CA LYS A 59 -5.31 5.97 3.86
C LYS A 59 -5.04 5.86 5.36
N GLU A 60 -6.09 5.70 6.17
CA GLU A 60 -5.96 5.56 7.62
C GLU A 60 -5.21 4.29 8.02
N ILE A 61 -5.51 3.16 7.37
CA ILE A 61 -4.80 1.89 7.56
C ILE A 61 -3.32 2.05 7.21
N ILE A 62 -3.01 2.59 6.03
CA ILE A 62 -1.61 2.81 5.61
C ILE A 62 -0.88 3.72 6.60
N TYR A 63 -1.53 4.78 7.07
CA TYR A 63 -0.91 5.73 8.00
C TYR A 63 -0.60 5.11 9.37
N THR A 64 -1.53 4.31 9.91
CA THR A 64 -1.46 3.78 11.27
C THR A 64 -0.75 2.42 11.40
N ALA A 65 -0.56 1.69 10.30
CA ALA A 65 0.09 0.38 10.31
C ALA A 65 1.50 0.42 10.93
N LYS A 66 1.85 -0.60 11.71
CA LYS A 66 3.14 -0.71 12.41
C LYS A 66 4.14 -1.59 11.68
N SER A 67 3.69 -2.39 10.71
CA SER A 67 4.54 -3.16 9.82
C SER A 67 3.97 -3.23 8.40
N ILE A 68 4.77 -3.74 7.45
CA ILE A 68 4.33 -3.97 6.08
C ILE A 68 3.27 -5.06 6.03
N GLU A 69 3.43 -6.11 6.84
CA GLU A 69 2.51 -7.24 6.93
C GLU A 69 1.14 -6.79 7.42
N GLU A 70 1.08 -6.04 8.51
CA GLU A 70 -0.16 -5.46 9.04
C GLU A 70 -0.84 -4.56 8.01
N MET A 71 -0.07 -3.70 7.34
CA MET A 71 -0.60 -2.82 6.30
C MET A 71 -1.22 -3.60 5.13
N VAL A 72 -0.52 -4.64 4.65
CA VAL A 72 -0.99 -5.50 3.55
C VAL A 72 -2.24 -6.26 3.97
N GLU A 73 -2.25 -6.85 5.15
CA GLU A 73 -3.37 -7.62 5.68
C GLU A 73 -4.63 -6.75 5.83
N LEU A 74 -4.53 -5.64 6.55
CA LEU A 74 -5.67 -4.77 6.83
C LEU A 74 -6.23 -4.14 5.54
N VAL A 75 -5.37 -3.71 4.60
CA VAL A 75 -5.88 -3.17 3.32
C VAL A 75 -6.67 -4.25 2.56
N ASN A 76 -6.16 -5.48 2.51
CA ASN A 76 -6.79 -6.57 1.75
C ASN A 76 -8.08 -7.11 2.40
N ILE A 77 -8.23 -6.98 3.72
CA ILE A 77 -9.40 -7.49 4.47
C ILE A 77 -10.47 -6.40 4.62
N GLU A 78 -10.07 -5.19 4.98
CA GLU A 78 -10.99 -4.11 5.40
C GLU A 78 -11.41 -3.19 4.25
N THR A 79 -10.84 -3.36 3.06
CA THR A 79 -11.06 -2.45 1.93
C THR A 79 -11.24 -3.20 0.61
N PRO A 80 -11.88 -2.58 -0.41
CA PRO A 80 -11.95 -3.15 -1.76
C PRO A 80 -10.61 -3.06 -2.51
N PHE A 81 -9.60 -2.41 -1.93
CA PHE A 81 -8.27 -2.35 -2.50
C PHE A 81 -7.49 -3.62 -2.18
N GLY A 82 -6.72 -4.05 -3.16
CA GLY A 82 -5.67 -5.05 -2.99
C GLY A 82 -4.31 -4.37 -2.90
N LEU A 83 -3.50 -4.79 -1.93
CA LEU A 83 -2.12 -4.36 -1.74
C LEU A 83 -1.20 -5.57 -1.70
N THR A 84 -0.13 -5.53 -2.48
CA THR A 84 0.95 -6.52 -2.44
C THR A 84 2.27 -5.79 -2.31
N ILE A 85 3.08 -6.21 -1.33
CA ILE A 85 4.42 -5.67 -1.10
C ILE A 85 5.38 -6.84 -0.93
N ARG A 86 6.48 -6.83 -1.68
CA ARG A 86 7.51 -7.88 -1.63
C ARG A 86 8.87 -7.23 -1.49
N ARG A 87 9.63 -7.65 -0.48
CA ARG A 87 11.04 -7.27 -0.35
C ARG A 87 11.86 -7.99 -1.43
N LEU A 88 12.75 -7.25 -2.09
CA LEU A 88 13.63 -7.75 -3.16
C LEU A 88 15.07 -7.93 -2.67
N SER A 89 15.51 -7.14 -1.70
CA SER A 89 16.82 -7.18 -1.06
C SER A 89 16.78 -6.53 0.32
#